data_AF-A0AAU2AZW8-F1
#
_entry.id   AF-A0AAU2AZW8-F1
#
_cell.length_a   1.000
_cell.length_b   1.000
_cell.length_c   1.000
_cell.angle_alpha   90.00
_cell.angle_beta   90.00
_cell.angle_gamma   90.00
#
_symmetry.space_group_name_H-M   'P 1'
#
loop_
_entity.id
_entity.type
_entity.pdbx_description
1 polymer ?
#
loop_
_entity_poly.entity_id
_entity_poly.type
_entity_poly.pdbx_seq_one_letter_code
_entity_poly.pdbx_strand_id
1 'polypeptide(L)'
;MAAHRAPLTNHHPDHSVCTPDHKHTSSGKPLHPDCPGRSYSQAVCTCGSWEFKGSAKGYVNESRKRHLATHTPPAPKVPVVLRARLRLDLP
;
A
#
# COMPACT_ATOMS: atom_id res chain seq x y z
N MET A 1 -0.97 2.89 -19.81
CA MET A 1 -1.58 3.53 -18.63
C MET A 1 -0.58 3.45 -17.48
N ALA A 2 -0.26 4.56 -16.83
CA ALA A 2 0.64 4.55 -15.69
C ALA A 2 0.02 3.73 -14.55
N ALA A 3 0.80 2.84 -13.91
CA ALA A 3 0.30 2.07 -12.79
C ALA A 3 -0.09 3.02 -11.64
N HIS A 4 -1.30 2.86 -11.12
CA HIS A 4 -1.73 3.62 -9.94
C HIS A 4 -0.83 3.27 -8.76
N ARG A 5 -0.33 4.31 -8.10
CA ARG A 5 0.46 4.21 -6.87
C ARG A 5 -0.33 4.79 -5.73
N ALA A 6 -0.12 4.23 -4.55
CA ALA A 6 -0.60 4.77 -3.29
C ALA A 6 0.57 4.79 -2.30
N PRO A 7 1.41 5.85 -2.26
CA PRO A 7 2.49 5.94 -1.27
C PRO A 7 1.93 5.84 0.16
N LEU A 8 2.63 5.10 1.02
CA LEU A 8 2.31 4.96 2.43
C LEU A 8 3.19 5.91 3.24
N THR A 9 2.61 6.95 3.82
CA THR A 9 3.29 7.94 4.65
C THR A 9 2.96 7.72 6.12
N ASN A 10 3.89 8.11 6.99
CA ASN A 10 3.70 8.10 8.44
C ASN A 10 3.69 9.56 8.90
N HIS A 11 2.85 9.88 9.87
CA HIS A 11 2.66 11.24 10.35
C HIS A 11 2.79 11.31 11.87
N HIS A 12 3.32 12.44 12.33
CA HIS A 12 3.41 12.83 13.73
C HIS A 12 2.07 13.41 14.23
N PRO A 13 1.91 13.64 15.55
CA PRO A 13 0.72 14.28 16.11
C PRO A 13 0.44 15.68 15.52
N ASP A 14 1.48 16.41 15.14
CA ASP A 14 1.43 17.72 14.45
C ASP A 14 1.19 17.60 12.94
N HIS A 15 0.84 16.41 12.45
CA HIS A 15 0.54 16.09 11.05
C HIS A 15 1.73 16.15 10.09
N SER A 16 2.92 16.55 10.56
CA SER A 16 4.15 16.50 9.77
C SER A 16 4.48 15.06 9.34
N VAL A 17 5.05 14.92 8.15
CA VAL A 17 5.44 13.62 7.60
C VAL A 17 6.71 13.16 8.31
N CYS A 18 6.63 12.01 8.96
CA CYS A 18 7.79 11.33 9.51
C CYS A 18 8.64 10.79 8.35
N THR A 19 9.84 11.32 8.18
CA THR A 19 10.74 10.86 7.12
C THR A 19 11.18 9.41 7.36
N PRO A 20 11.52 8.65 6.29
CA PRO A 20 12.02 7.28 6.44
C PRO A 20 13.42 7.19 7.05
N ASP A 21 14.12 8.33 7.19
CA ASP A 21 15.50 8.39 7.71
C ASP A 21 15.58 7.98 9.19
N HIS A 22 14.51 8.25 9.95
CA HIS A 22 14.39 7.81 11.33
C HIS A 22 13.99 6.32 11.36
N LYS A 23 14.95 5.41 11.58
CA LYS A 23 14.64 4.00 11.85
C LYS A 23 13.69 3.92 13.05
N HIS A 24 12.64 3.11 12.93
CA HIS A 24 11.74 2.79 14.03
C HIS A 24 12.06 1.38 14.52
N THR A 25 11.99 1.16 15.83
CA THR A 25 11.90 -0.21 16.34
C THR A 25 10.60 -0.86 15.88
N SER A 26 10.53 -2.20 15.84
CA SER A 26 9.30 -2.94 15.47
C SER A 26 8.08 -2.56 16.31
N SER A 27 8.28 -2.01 17.50
CA SER A 27 7.24 -1.50 18.42
C SER A 27 6.85 -0.04 18.20
N GLY A 28 7.42 0.65 17.21
CA GLY A 28 7.06 2.04 16.87
C GLY A 28 7.73 3.11 17.71
N LYS A 29 8.67 2.77 18.61
CA LYS A 29 9.51 3.77 19.27
C LYS A 29 10.50 4.33 18.25
N PRO A 30 10.54 5.66 18.04
CA PRO A 30 11.54 6.28 17.20
C PRO A 30 12.93 6.08 17.81
N LEU A 31 13.93 5.73 17.00
CA LEU A 31 15.33 5.61 17.43
C LEU A 31 16.07 6.96 17.42
N HIS A 32 15.36 8.07 17.23
CA HIS A 32 15.93 9.41 17.24
C HIS A 32 15.35 10.22 18.42
N PRO A 33 16.19 10.87 19.25
CA PRO A 33 15.75 11.60 20.43
C PRO A 33 14.76 12.73 20.13
N ASP A 34 14.87 13.34 18.93
CA ASP A 34 14.01 14.46 18.51
C ASP A 34 12.72 14.05 17.77
N CYS A 35 12.43 12.75 17.65
CA CYS A 35 11.25 12.29 16.92
C CYS A 35 10.10 12.00 17.89
N PRO A 36 8.94 12.70 17.80
CA PRO A 36 7.81 12.51 18.73
C PRO A 36 7.07 11.18 18.52
N GLY A 37 7.47 10.42 17.49
CA GLY A 37 6.87 9.13 17.14
C GLY A 37 5.68 9.26 16.20
N ARG A 38 5.28 8.14 15.60
CA ARG A 38 4.18 8.07 14.64
C ARG A 38 2.83 8.08 15.37
N SER A 39 1.96 9.04 15.03
CA SER A 39 0.55 9.06 15.45
C SER A 39 -0.33 8.23 14.50
N TYR A 40 -0.13 8.37 13.19
CA TYR A 40 -0.88 7.62 12.19
C TYR A 40 -0.09 7.35 10.91
N SER A 41 -0.60 6.42 10.11
CA SER A 41 -0.18 6.19 8.75
C SER A 41 -1.32 6.59 7.80
N GLN A 42 -0.96 7.06 6.62
CA GLN A 42 -1.88 7.47 5.58
C GLN A 42 -1.43 6.88 4.25
N ALA A 43 -2.38 6.49 3.40
CA ALA A 43 -2.13 6.13 2.03
C ALA A 43 -3.09 6.89 1.13
N VAL A 44 -2.55 7.62 0.15
CA VAL A 44 -3.34 8.39 -0.82
C VAL A 44 -3.06 7.82 -2.20
N CYS A 45 -4.10 7.41 -2.93
CA CYS A 45 -3.92 6.87 -4.26
C CYS A 45 -3.85 7.97 -5.31
N THR A 46 -2.93 7.83 -6.25
CA THR A 46 -2.82 8.65 -7.47
C THR A 46 -4.05 8.59 -8.39
N CYS A 47 -5.03 7.73 -8.11
CA CYS A 47 -6.33 7.79 -8.79
C CYS A 47 -7.20 8.98 -8.33
N GLY A 48 -6.85 9.65 -7.22
CA GLY A 48 -7.55 10.83 -6.71
C GLY A 48 -8.83 10.53 -5.91
N SER A 49 -9.39 9.33 -6.03
CA SER A 49 -10.68 8.96 -5.40
C SER A 49 -10.54 8.11 -4.14
N TRP A 50 -9.32 7.88 -3.65
CA TRP A 50 -9.10 7.01 -2.50
C TRP A 50 -7.99 7.53 -1.58
N GLU A 51 -8.35 7.64 -0.32
CA GLU A 51 -7.46 7.91 0.81
C GLU A 51 -7.84 6.98 1.97
N PHE A 52 -6.84 6.54 2.72
CA PHE A 52 -7.04 5.79 3.94
C PHE A 52 -6.05 6.18 5.03
N LYS A 53 -6.55 6.51 6.22
CA LYS A 53 -5.77 6.94 7.38
C LYS A 53 -6.07 6.06 8.60
N GLY A 54 -5.05 5.72 9.39
CA GLY A 54 -5.22 4.95 10.62
C GLY A 54 -3.95 4.85 11.47
N SER A 55 -4.10 4.58 12.77
CA SER A 55 -2.97 4.45 13.72
C SER A 55 -2.13 3.19 13.46
N ALA A 56 -2.78 2.11 13.02
CA ALA A 56 -2.16 0.83 12.70
C ALA A 56 -1.63 0.81 11.25
N LYS A 57 -0.32 0.99 11.08
CA LYS A 57 0.37 0.95 9.77
C LYS A 57 0.05 -0.32 8.97
N GLY A 58 -0.01 -1.47 9.63
CA GLY A 58 -0.33 -2.75 8.99
C GLY A 58 -1.71 -2.73 8.33
N TYR A 59 -2.72 -2.25 9.04
CA TYR A 59 -4.09 -2.17 8.52
C TYR A 59 -4.22 -1.16 7.36
N VAL A 60 -3.53 -0.02 7.45
CA VAL A 60 -3.47 0.96 6.35
C VAL A 60 -2.79 0.34 5.12
N ASN A 61 -1.71 -0.43 5.31
CA ASN A 61 -1.02 -1.10 4.22
C ASN A 61 -1.85 -2.21 3.56
N GLU A 62 -2.61 -3.00 4.34
CA GLU A 62 -3.52 -4.01 3.78
C GLU A 62 -4.67 -3.36 2.99
N SER A 63 -5.28 -2.31 3.54
CA SER A 63 -6.32 -1.55 2.83
C SER A 63 -5.78 -0.93 1.52
N ARG A 64 -4.55 -0.40 1.56
CA ARG A 64 -3.82 0.09 0.39
C ARG A 64 -3.61 -1.01 -0.66
N LYS A 65 -3.13 -2.19 -0.28
CA LYS A 65 -2.93 -3.31 -1.22
C LYS A 65 -4.25 -3.74 -1.87
N ARG A 66 -5.32 -3.85 -1.07
CA ARG A 66 -6.66 -4.18 -1.55
C ARG A 66 -7.17 -3.17 -2.57
N HIS A 67 -6.96 -1.87 -2.31
CA HIS A 67 -7.29 -0.82 -3.28
C HIS A 67 -6.43 -0.89 -4.55
N LEU A 68 -5.11 -1.11 -4.42
CA LEU A 68 -4.24 -1.25 -5.60
C LEU A 68 -4.63 -2.45 -6.47
N ALA A 69 -5.17 -3.51 -5.89
CA ALA A 69 -5.70 -4.66 -6.63
C ALA A 69 -6.91 -4.30 -7.50
N THR A 70 -7.70 -3.27 -7.17
CA THR A 70 -8.84 -2.83 -8.01
C THR A 70 -8.40 -2.11 -9.28
N HIS A 71 -7.15 -1.65 -9.33
CA HIS A 71 -6.55 -1.02 -10.51
C HIS A 71 -5.89 -2.03 -11.46
N THR A 72 -5.66 -3.25 -11.00
CA THR A 72 -5.11 -4.32 -11.83
C THR A 72 -6.26 -5.09 -12.45
N PRO A 73 -6.27 -5.34 -13.77
CA PRO A 73 -7.23 -6.26 -14.37
C PRO A 73 -7.15 -7.61 -13.65
N PRO A 74 -8.28 -8.32 -13.45
CA PRO A 74 -8.24 -9.64 -12.85
C PRO A 74 -7.29 -10.53 -13.67
N ALA A 75 -6.33 -11.15 -12.99
CA ALA A 75 -5.44 -12.11 -13.64
C ALA A 75 -6.29 -13.19 -14.33
N PRO A 76 -5.91 -13.66 -15.52
CA PRO A 76 -6.63 -14.75 -16.17
C PRO A 76 -6.66 -15.95 -15.23
N LYS A 77 -7.86 -16.47 -14.95
CA LYS A 77 -8.10 -17.59 -14.00
C LYS A 77 -7.33 -18.86 -14.35
N VAL A 78 -6.85 -18.96 -15.60
CA VAL A 78 -6.05 -20.07 -16.09
C VAL A 78 -4.80 -19.48 -16.74
N PRO A 79 -3.59 -19.88 -16.30
CA PRO A 79 -2.35 -19.48 -16.96
C PRO A 79 -2.41 -19.81 -18.45
N VAL A 80 -1.95 -18.89 -19.31
CA VAL A 80 -1.99 -19.06 -20.78
C VAL A 80 -1.39 -20.38 -21.23
N VAL A 81 -0.30 -20.81 -20.59
CA VAL A 81 0.36 -22.11 -20.83
C VAL A 81 -0.58 -23.30 -20.59
N LEU A 82 -1.42 -23.23 -19.56
CA LEU A 82 -2.35 -24.30 -19.23
C LEU A 82 -3.56 -24.31 -20.18
N ARG A 83 -4.04 -23.15 -20.63
CA ARG A 83 -5.12 -23.05 -21.63
C ARG A 83 -4.72 -23.66 -22.97
N ALA A 84 -3.51 -23.35 -23.44
CA ALA A 84 -2.95 -23.90 -24.67
C ALA A 84 -2.78 -25.43 -24.59
N ARG A 85 -2.33 -25.97 -23.43
CA ARG A 85 -2.21 -27.42 -23.23
C ARG A 85 -3.55 -28.14 -23.13
N LEU A 86 -4.56 -27.49 -22.56
CA LEU A 86 -5.90 -28.05 -22.43
C LEU A 86 -6.79 -27.81 -23.66
N ARG A 87 -6.25 -27.17 -24.73
CA ARG A 87 -6.98 -26.86 -25.97
C ARG A 87 -8.29 -26.09 -25.72
N LEU A 88 -8.32 -25.23 -24.70
CA LEU A 88 -9.53 -24.48 -24.31
C LEU A 88 -9.86 -23.30 -25.24
N ASP A 89 -9.02 -23.03 -26.23
CA ASP A 89 -9.17 -21.94 -27.19
C ASP A 89 -9.36 -22.46 -28.65
N LEU A 90 -9.69 -23.75 -28.82
CA LEU A 90 -10.19 -24.28 -30.10
C LEU A 90 -11.72 -24.06 -30.22
N PRO A 91 -12.23 -23.74 -31.43
CA PRO A 91 -13.66 -23.48 -31.67
C PRO A 91 -14.54 -24.70 -31.46
#